data_AF-A0A929ZU43-F1
#
_entry.id   AF-A0A929ZU43-F1
#
_cell.length_a   1.000
_cell.length_b   1.000
_cell.length_c   1.000
_cell.angle_alpha   90.00
_cell.angle_beta   90.00
_cell.angle_gamma   90.00
#
_symmetry.space_group_name_H-M   'P 1'
#
loop_
_entity.id
_entity.type
_entity.pdbx_description
1 polymer ?
#
loop_
_entity_poly.entity_id
_entity_poly.type
_entity_poly.pdbx_seq_one_letter_code
_entity_poly.pdbx_strand_id
1 'polypeptide(L)' 'MKILFLTKYTSKGANSRYRSYNYKKWFEKEGVEASYSPLFNDFYFRYLHGNILMKNMVAFWCMIKRVFY' A
#
# COMPACT_ATOMS: atom_id res chain seq x y z
N MET A 1 11.06 -12.72 -13.43
CA MET A 1 9.73 -13.04 -12.86
C MET A 1 9.09 -11.76 -12.37
N LYS A 2 7.75 -11.61 -12.43
CA LYS A 2 7.06 -10.40 -11.96
C LYS A 2 6.16 -10.70 -10.77
N ILE A 3 6.23 -9.89 -9.73
CA ILE A 3 5.40 -10.01 -8.53
C ILE A 3 4.69 -8.68 -8.28
N LEU A 4 3.38 -8.73 -8.07
CA LEU A 4 2.58 -7.59 -7.63
C LEU A 4 2.13 -7.78 -6.19
N PHE A 5 2.62 -6.91 -5.31
CA PHE A 5 2.23 -6.89 -3.91
C PHE A 5 1.01 -5.99 -3.70
N LEU A 6 -0.07 -6.63 -3.26
CA LEU A 6 -1.37 -6.03 -2.97
C LEU A 6 -1.49 -5.69 -1.48
N THR A 7 -0.64 -4.80 -0.99
CA THR A 7 -0.55 -4.47 0.44
C THR A 7 -1.73 -3.62 0.91
N LYS A 8 -1.97 -3.58 2.22
CA LYS A 8 -3.00 -2.71 2.81
C LYS A 8 -2.56 -1.24 2.90
N TYR A 9 -1.30 -0.99 3.26
CA TYR A 9 -0.72 0.36 3.39
C TYR A 9 0.55 0.48 2.54
N THR A 10 0.95 1.73 2.32
CA THR A 10 2.28 2.09 1.79
C THR A 10 3.37 1.75 2.82
N SER A 11 4.64 2.00 2.46
CA SER A 11 5.79 1.86 3.36
C SER A 11 5.71 2.72 4.63
N LYS A 12 4.80 3.71 4.70
CA LYS A 12 4.55 4.52 5.89
C LYS A 12 3.64 3.83 6.91
N GLY A 13 3.03 2.71 6.55
CA GLY A 13 2.22 1.90 7.45
C GLY A 13 3.06 1.20 8.51
N ALA A 14 2.74 1.44 9.79
CA ALA A 14 3.34 0.68 10.88
C ALA A 14 2.86 -0.78 10.86
N ASN A 15 3.76 -1.70 11.24
CA ASN A 15 3.60 -3.14 11.53
C ASN A 15 4.17 -4.11 10.46
N SER A 16 4.57 -5.29 10.94
CA SER A 16 5.14 -6.48 10.28
C SER A 16 4.53 -6.90 8.93
N ARG A 17 3.33 -6.42 8.61
CA ARG A 17 2.54 -6.76 7.41
C ARG A 17 3.07 -6.14 6.10
N TYR A 18 4.12 -5.31 6.17
CA TYR A 18 4.74 -4.64 5.02
C TYR A 18 6.23 -4.97 4.86
N ARG A 19 6.70 -6.07 5.48
CA ARG A 19 8.11 -6.52 5.35
C ARG A 19 8.53 -6.78 3.91
N SER A 20 7.60 -7.06 3.00
CA SER A 20 7.89 -7.21 1.57
C SER A 20 8.66 -6.01 1.01
N TYR A 21 8.32 -4.77 1.40
CA TYR A 21 9.05 -3.58 0.99
C TYR A 21 10.54 -3.61 1.38
N ASN A 22 10.88 -4.22 2.53
CA ASN A 22 12.27 -4.34 2.98
C ASN A 22 13.09 -5.29 2.09
N TYR A 23 12.41 -6.28 1.49
CA TYR A 23 13.03 -7.26 0.59
C TYR A 23 13.00 -6.82 -0.88
N LYS A 24 12.46 -5.64 -1.22
CA LYS A 24 12.40 -5.15 -2.60
C LYS A 24 13.77 -5.20 -3.28
N LYS A 25 14.83 -4.72 -2.60
CA LYS A 25 16.21 -4.78 -3.12
C LYS A 25 16.71 -6.20 -3.35
N TRP A 26 16.31 -7.14 -2.50
CA TRP A 26 16.68 -8.54 -2.65
C TRP A 26 15.98 -9.15 -3.87
N PHE A 27 14.68 -8.91 -4.04
CA PHE A 27 13.94 -9.33 -5.25
C PHE A 27 14.57 -8.77 -6.53
N GLU A 28 14.87 -7.47 -6.56
CA GLU A 28 15.49 -6.81 -7.72
C GLU A 28 16.87 -7.43 -8.05
N LYS A 29 17.68 -7.74 -7.04
CA LYS A 29 18.98 -8.41 -7.22
C LYS A 29 18.84 -9.79 -7.85
N GLU A 30 17.80 -10.54 -7.51
CA GLU A 30 17.50 -11.86 -8.07
C GLU A 30 16.76 -11.80 -9.41
N GLY A 31 16.65 -10.63 -10.05
CA GLY A 31 15.96 -10.47 -11.33
C GLY A 31 14.42 -10.59 -11.23
N VAL A 32 13.88 -10.36 -10.04
CA VAL A 32 12.44 -10.34 -9.78
C VAL A 32 11.94 -8.89 -9.75
N GLU A 33 11.03 -8.56 -10.66
CA GLU A 33 10.38 -7.26 -10.71
C GLU A 33 9.26 -7.21 -9.67
N ALA A 34 9.53 -6.56 -8.53
CA ALA A 34 8.60 -6.43 -7.42
C ALA A 34 7.87 -5.07 -7.43
N SER A 35 6.60 -5.09 -7.83
CA SER A 35 5.70 -3.93 -7.85
C SER A 35 4.77 -3.92 -6.64
N TYR A 36 4.34 -2.74 -6.21
CA TYR A 36 3.50 -2.56 -5.02
C TYR A 36 2.30 -1.68 -5.34
N SER A 37 1.10 -2.21 -5.10
CA SER A 37 -0.17 -1.51 -5.23
C SER A 37 -0.92 -1.55 -3.90
N PRO A 38 -0.59 -0.61 -2.98
CA PRO A 38 -1.23 -0.55 -1.68
C PRO A 38 -2.68 -0.10 -1.80
N LEU A 39 -3.56 -0.71 -1.00
CA LEU A 39 -4.98 -0.38 -0.95
C LEU A 39 -5.19 1.07 -0.49
N PHE A 40 -4.63 1.43 0.66
CA PHE A 40 -4.71 2.80 1.16
C PHE A 40 -3.39 3.54 0.93
N ASN A 41 -3.51 4.74 0.37
CA ASN A 41 -2.38 5.61 0.06
C ASN A 41 -1.94 6.44 1.28
N ASP A 42 -0.86 7.22 1.09
CA ASP A 42 -0.35 8.14 2.11
C ASP A 42 -1.38 9.20 2.54
N PHE A 43 -2.33 9.55 1.67
CA PHE A 43 -3.37 10.52 1.97
C PHE A 43 -4.39 9.97 2.98
N TYR A 44 -4.79 8.70 2.85
CA TYR A 44 -5.56 8.01 3.89
C TYR A 44 -4.83 8.03 5.24
N PHE A 45 -3.50 7.85 5.20
CA PHE A 45 -2.68 7.84 6.41
C PHE A 45 -2.72 9.16 7.18
N ARG A 46 -2.89 10.31 6.50
CA ARG A 46 -3.03 11.62 7.14
C ARG A 46 -4.26 11.73 8.03
N TYR A 47 -5.33 11.00 7.71
CA TYR A 47 -6.60 11.03 8.46
C TYR A 47 -6.81 9.80 9.35
N LEU A 48 -5.84 8.89 9.39
CA LEU A 48 -5.95 7.62 10.12
C LEU A 48 -6.23 7.82 11.61
N HIS A 49 -5.64 8.86 12.22
CA HIS A 49 -5.74 9.19 13.64
C HIS A 49 -6.48 10.50 13.92
N GLY A 50 -7.37 10.94 13.01
CA GLY A 50 -8.06 12.22 13.14
C GLY A 50 -9.49 12.20 12.61
N ASN A 51 -9.76 13.05 11.63
CA ASN A 51 -11.10 13.28 11.09
C ASN A 51 -11.72 12.00 10.46
N ILE A 52 -12.70 11.43 11.17
CA ILE A 52 -13.37 10.17 10.80
C ILE A 52 -14.09 10.25 9.45
N LEU A 53 -14.70 11.40 9.13
CA LEU A 53 -15.44 11.60 7.88
C LEU A 53 -14.48 11.56 6.69
N MET A 54 -13.38 12.34 6.78
CA MET A 54 -12.34 12.34 5.75
C MET A 54 -11.68 10.97 5.62
N LYS A 55 -11.40 10.29 6.74
CA LYS A 55 -10.87 8.93 6.72
C LYS A 55 -11.76 7.98 5.92
N ASN A 56 -13.07 7.99 6.17
CA ASN A 56 -14.01 7.09 5.51
C ASN A 56 -14.21 7.45 4.02
N MET A 57 -14.27 8.74 3.68
CA MET A 57 -14.33 9.19 2.29
C MET A 57 -13.10 8.75 1.49
N VAL A 58 -11.91 8.97 2.04
CA VAL A 58 -10.65 8.59 1.38
C VAL A 58 -10.53 7.07 1.31
N ALA A 59 -10.98 6.33 2.32
CA ALA A 59 -11.02 4.87 2.31
C ALA A 59 -11.92 4.35 1.18
N PHE A 60 -13.13 4.89 1.05
CA PHE A 60 -14.07 4.52 0.00
C PHE A 60 -13.50 4.81 -1.39
N TRP A 61 -12.91 5.99 -1.58
CA TRP A 61 -12.23 6.32 -2.83
C TRP A 61 -11.08 5.36 -3.17
N CYS A 62 -10.28 4.98 -2.18
CA CYS A 62 -9.21 4.00 -2.35
C CYS A 62 -9.75 2.62 -2.77
N MET A 63 -10.89 2.19 -2.20
CA MET A 63 -11.55 0.92 -2.58
C MET A 63 -12.09 0.96 -4.00
N ILE A 64 -12.68 2.07 -4.44
CA ILE A 64 -13.11 2.24 -5.84
C ILE A 64 -11.90 2.17 -6.76
N LYS A 65 -10.86 2.97 -6.49
CA LYS A 65 -9.63 3.00 -7.29
C LYS A 65 -9.01 1.60 -7.43
N ARG A 66 -9.15 0.75 -6.41
CA ARG A 66 -8.62 -0.62 -6.42
C ARG A 66 -9.25 -1.51 -7.48
N VAL A 67 -10.53 -1.33 -7.79
CA VAL A 67 -11.23 -2.15 -8.79
C VAL A 67 -10.79 -1.80 -10.21
N PHE A 68 -10.33 -0.57 -10.43
CA PHE A 68 -9.93 -0.04 -11.74
C PHE A 68 -8.41 -0.02 -11.96
N TYR A 69 -7.63 -0.75 -11.15
CA TYR A 69 -6.17 -0.90 -11.27
C TYR A 69 -5.82 -2.23 -11.94
#